data_AF-A0A6N7RNY8-F1
#
_entry.id   AF-A0A6N7RNY8-F1
#
_cell.length_a   1.000
_cell.length_b   1.000
_cell.length_c   1.000
_cell.angle_alpha   90.00
_cell.angle_beta   90.00
_cell.angle_gamma   90.00
#
_symmetry.space_group_name_H-M   'P 1'
#
loop_
_entity.id
_entity.type
_entity.pdbx_description
1 polymer ?
#
loop_
_entity_poly.entity_id
_entity_poly.type
_entity_poly.pdbx_seq_one_letter_code
_entity_poly.pdbx_strand_id
1 'polypeptide(L)'
;MSQRNPMNDRYQTDEHQGQTRKSAASMKPKSKAASSVRVQPTVKTKQQKKADKKAARTKQTEIDRQYYNPPTAEYKRLRKIWWGLLIGAIVMTALSWVGRSFLPEAATYVVLGLAYVCIIGALYVDFSKIRKVRRAYQEEMMAKKSKEMRAAEKQQKAAQRAAKQEEAEKPAIEEQPKKRGLFGSGFRLNKAQAAKTEKQEAEAAEKDSTK
;
A
#
# COMPACT_ATOMS: atom_id res chain seq x y z
N MET A 1 -6.34 -56.09 -12.65
CA MET A 1 -5.24 -55.12 -12.58
C MET A 1 -3.95 -55.86 -12.85
N SER A 2 -3.19 -55.53 -13.91
CA SER A 2 -1.90 -56.18 -14.14
C SER A 2 -0.86 -55.61 -13.19
N GLN A 3 -0.26 -56.46 -12.36
CA GLN A 3 0.90 -56.10 -11.54
C GLN A 3 2.07 -55.78 -12.47
N ARG A 4 2.61 -54.57 -12.37
CA ARG A 4 3.77 -54.15 -13.15
C ARG A 4 5.02 -54.85 -12.62
N ASN A 5 5.92 -55.22 -13.53
CA ASN A 5 7.16 -55.92 -13.19
C ASN A 5 8.04 -55.08 -12.23
N PRO A 6 8.31 -55.56 -11.00
CA PRO A 6 9.12 -54.85 -10.02
C PRO A 6 10.62 -54.82 -10.36
N MET A 7 11.07 -55.62 -11.34
CA MET A 7 12.47 -55.67 -11.79
C MET A 7 12.77 -54.79 -13.00
N ASN A 8 12.01 -53.72 -13.21
CA ASN A 8 12.27 -52.78 -14.30
C ASN A 8 13.18 -51.64 -13.82
N ASP A 9 14.34 -51.49 -14.47
CA ASP A 9 15.42 -50.55 -14.11
C ASP A 9 14.97 -49.09 -13.92
N ARG A 10 13.89 -48.69 -14.61
CA ARG A 10 13.26 -47.37 -14.49
C ARG A 10 12.70 -47.07 -13.09
N TYR A 11 12.40 -48.10 -12.30
CA TYR A 11 11.88 -47.97 -10.93
C TYR A 11 12.91 -48.32 -9.85
N GLN A 12 14.08 -48.83 -10.25
CA GLN A 12 15.15 -49.24 -9.32
C GLN A 12 16.24 -48.19 -9.17
N THR A 13 16.25 -47.17 -10.02
CA THR A 13 17.22 -46.07 -9.95
C THR A 13 16.55 -44.83 -9.33
N ASP A 14 17.10 -44.32 -8.23
CA ASP A 14 16.63 -43.11 -7.52
C ASP A 14 17.01 -41.80 -8.26
N GLU A 15 17.65 -41.92 -9.43
CA GLU A 15 17.92 -40.80 -10.30
C GLU A 15 16.66 -40.42 -11.09
N HIS A 16 15.95 -39.41 -10.60
CA HIS A 16 14.93 -38.69 -11.35
C HIS A 16 15.53 -38.01 -12.61
N GLN A 17 15.80 -38.78 -13.66
CA GLN A 17 16.23 -38.31 -14.98
C GLN A 17 15.03 -37.69 -15.72
N GLY A 18 14.62 -36.51 -15.25
CA GLY A 18 13.75 -35.58 -15.94
C GLY A 18 14.49 -34.27 -16.16
N GLN A 19 15.50 -34.25 -17.03
CA GLN A 19 16.14 -32.99 -17.42
C GLN A 19 15.16 -32.17 -18.27
N THR A 20 14.48 -31.22 -17.65
CA THR A 20 13.81 -30.14 -18.39
C THR A 20 14.88 -29.25 -19.02
N ARG A 21 14.83 -29.11 -20.35
CA ARG A 21 15.74 -28.27 -21.12
C ARG A 21 15.68 -26.83 -20.57
N LYS A 22 16.81 -26.31 -20.05
CA LYS A 22 16.90 -24.95 -19.49
C LYS A 22 16.37 -23.93 -20.51
N SER A 23 15.23 -23.30 -20.23
CA SER A 23 14.67 -22.28 -21.12
C SER A 23 15.60 -21.07 -21.20
N ALA A 24 15.66 -20.44 -22.38
CA ALA A 24 16.45 -19.25 -22.69
C ALA A 24 16.19 -18.05 -21.74
N ALA A 25 15.10 -18.08 -20.98
CA ALA A 25 14.77 -17.12 -19.93
C ALA A 25 15.73 -17.14 -18.73
N SER A 26 16.57 -18.19 -18.57
CA SER A 26 17.59 -18.24 -17.51
C SER A 26 18.95 -17.66 -17.92
N MET A 27 19.13 -17.25 -19.19
CA MET A 27 20.35 -16.55 -19.60
C MET A 27 20.35 -15.12 -19.05
N LYS A 28 21.38 -14.79 -18.29
CA LYS A 28 21.59 -13.41 -17.77
C LYS A 28 21.70 -12.44 -18.95
N PRO A 29 21.08 -11.24 -18.88
CA PRO A 29 21.16 -10.25 -19.94
C PRO A 29 22.61 -9.80 -20.14
N LYS A 30 23.05 -9.72 -21.40
CA LYS A 30 24.45 -9.41 -21.80
C LYS A 30 24.86 -7.96 -21.52
N SER A 31 23.97 -7.08 -21.05
CA SER A 31 24.29 -5.67 -20.76
C SER A 31 23.86 -5.24 -19.34
N LYS A 32 24.72 -4.48 -18.65
CA LYS A 32 24.47 -3.88 -17.32
C LYS A 32 23.30 -2.89 -17.30
N ALA A 33 22.87 -2.36 -18.46
CA ALA A 33 21.70 -1.48 -18.55
C ALA A 33 20.38 -2.26 -18.47
N ALA A 34 20.33 -3.47 -19.02
CA ALA A 34 19.15 -4.34 -18.98
C ALA A 34 18.99 -5.09 -17.64
N SER A 35 20.02 -5.14 -16.79
CA SER A 35 19.91 -5.72 -15.43
C SER A 35 19.19 -4.82 -14.42
N SER A 36 18.92 -3.56 -14.79
CA SER A 36 18.18 -2.61 -13.95
C SER A 36 16.66 -2.80 -14.01
N VAL A 37 16.16 -3.52 -15.02
CA VAL A 37 14.73 -3.85 -15.15
C VAL A 37 14.47 -5.14 -14.37
N ARG A 38 14.31 -5.03 -13.04
CA ARG A 38 13.76 -6.14 -12.26
C ARG A 38 12.30 -6.32 -12.64
N VAL A 39 12.01 -7.42 -13.33
CA VAL A 39 10.63 -7.92 -13.49
C VAL A 39 10.13 -8.27 -12.09
N GLN A 40 9.33 -7.38 -11.51
CA GLN A 40 8.64 -7.66 -10.25
C GLN A 40 7.78 -8.92 -10.46
N PRO A 41 7.94 -9.97 -9.63
CA PRO A 41 7.05 -11.13 -9.73
C PRO A 41 5.62 -10.67 -9.48
N THR A 42 4.70 -11.04 -10.38
CA THR A 42 3.27 -10.70 -10.28
C THR A 42 2.61 -11.32 -9.03
N VAL A 43 3.22 -12.36 -8.47
CA VAL A 43 2.77 -13.04 -7.25
C VAL A 43 3.63 -12.63 -6.07
N LYS A 44 3.01 -11.93 -5.10
CA LYS A 44 3.67 -11.56 -3.83
C LYS A 44 4.16 -12.80 -3.09
N THR A 45 5.39 -12.77 -2.63
CA THR A 45 5.96 -13.86 -1.82
C THR A 45 5.20 -14.00 -0.50
N LYS A 46 5.23 -15.20 0.12
CA LYS A 46 4.60 -15.43 1.45
C LYS A 46 5.10 -14.41 2.49
N GLN A 47 6.37 -14.01 2.42
CA GLN A 47 6.96 -12.99 3.29
C GLN A 47 6.38 -11.60 3.02
N GLN A 48 6.24 -11.19 1.76
CA GLN A 48 5.60 -9.92 1.40
C GLN A 48 4.13 -9.87 1.84
N LYS A 49 3.37 -10.96 1.65
CA LYS A 49 1.97 -11.03 2.12
C LYS A 49 1.84 -10.88 3.64
N LYS A 50 2.78 -11.47 4.40
CA LYS A 50 2.84 -11.30 5.87
C LYS A 50 3.19 -9.87 6.26
N ALA A 51 4.17 -9.26 5.60
CA ALA A 51 4.55 -7.87 5.82
C ALA A 51 3.40 -6.91 5.52
N ASP A 52 2.70 -7.10 4.40
CA ASP A 52 1.54 -6.32 4.01
C ASP A 52 0.38 -6.46 5.00
N LYS A 53 0.12 -7.69 5.49
CA LYS A 53 -0.92 -7.92 6.51
C LYS A 53 -0.55 -7.26 7.84
N LYS A 54 0.72 -7.26 8.24
CA LYS A 54 1.20 -6.55 9.43
C LYS A 54 1.03 -5.04 9.26
N ALA A 55 1.45 -4.50 8.12
CA ALA A 55 1.30 -3.08 7.81
C ALA A 55 -0.18 -2.63 7.71
N ALA A 56 -1.06 -3.48 7.17
CA ALA A 56 -2.49 -3.22 7.16
C ALA A 56 -3.09 -3.22 8.57
N ARG A 57 -2.65 -4.17 9.41
CA ARG A 57 -3.09 -4.24 10.82
C ARG A 57 -2.62 -3.02 11.62
N THR A 58 -1.37 -2.58 11.45
CA THR A 58 -0.87 -1.37 12.15
C THR A 58 -1.62 -0.13 11.72
N LYS A 59 -1.89 0.03 10.42
CA LYS A 59 -2.74 1.12 9.90
C LYS A 59 -4.16 1.08 10.48
N GLN A 60 -4.78 -0.10 10.54
CA GLN A 60 -6.10 -0.26 11.15
C GLN A 60 -6.07 0.07 12.65
N THR A 61 -5.07 -0.38 13.41
CA THR A 61 -4.96 -0.05 14.84
C THR A 61 -4.76 1.44 15.08
N GLU A 62 -4.05 2.13 14.20
CA GLU A 62 -3.86 3.57 14.28
C GLU A 62 -5.15 4.33 13.99
N ILE A 63 -5.90 3.91 12.97
CA ILE A 63 -7.25 4.43 12.66
C ILE A 63 -8.20 4.16 13.84
N ASP A 64 -8.17 2.96 14.41
CA ASP A 64 -8.99 2.57 15.55
C ASP A 64 -8.70 3.43 16.78
N ARG A 65 -7.43 3.77 17.02
CA ARG A 65 -7.02 4.67 18.10
C ARG A 65 -7.46 6.11 17.82
N GLN A 66 -7.30 6.60 16.60
CA GLN A 66 -7.64 7.97 16.21
C GLN A 66 -9.15 8.25 16.35
N TYR A 67 -9.98 7.25 16.02
CA TYR A 67 -11.44 7.39 16.01
C TYR A 67 -12.11 6.47 17.04
N TYR A 68 -11.42 6.20 18.15
CA TYR A 68 -11.90 5.29 19.19
C TYR A 68 -13.23 5.77 19.82
N ASN A 69 -13.33 7.08 20.05
CA ASN A 69 -14.51 7.75 20.62
C ASN A 69 -15.15 8.66 19.57
N PRO A 70 -16.02 8.12 18.69
CA PRO A 70 -16.73 8.95 17.72
C PRO A 70 -17.67 9.91 18.46
N PRO A 71 -17.64 11.23 18.16
CA PRO A 71 -18.47 12.23 18.81
C PRO A 71 -19.93 12.24 18.31
N THR A 72 -20.47 11.10 17.88
CA THR A 72 -21.85 11.00 17.39
C THR A 72 -22.84 10.87 18.56
N ALA A 73 -24.01 11.51 18.44
CA ALA A 73 -25.04 11.43 19.47
C ALA A 73 -25.53 9.98 19.67
N GLU A 74 -25.62 9.20 18.59
CA GLU A 74 -26.00 7.79 18.62
C GLU A 74 -25.01 6.95 19.43
N TYR A 75 -23.70 7.12 19.22
CA TYR A 75 -22.67 6.42 20.00
C TYR A 75 -22.79 6.72 21.49
N LYS A 76 -23.01 7.99 21.87
CA LYS A 76 -23.18 8.38 23.27
C LYS A 76 -24.41 7.74 23.90
N ARG A 77 -25.54 7.66 23.18
CA ARG A 77 -26.76 6.97 23.66
C ARG A 77 -26.52 5.47 23.85
N LEU A 78 -25.92 4.81 22.86
CA LEU A 78 -25.56 3.39 22.93
C LEU A 78 -24.59 3.10 24.08
N ARG A 79 -23.62 3.98 24.31
CA ARG A 79 -22.66 3.84 25.40
C ARG A 79 -23.32 3.99 26.78
N LYS A 80 -24.31 4.88 26.92
CA LYS A 80 -25.13 4.98 28.15
C LYS A 80 -25.93 3.70 28.40
N ILE A 81 -26.56 3.12 27.37
CA ILE A 81 -27.29 1.85 27.48
C ILE A 81 -26.32 0.72 27.87
N TRP A 82 -25.16 0.65 27.22
CA TRP A 82 -24.12 -0.34 27.53
C TRP A 82 -23.64 -0.23 28.98
N TRP A 83 -23.36 0.99 29.46
CA TRP A 83 -23.02 1.22 30.87
C TRP A 83 -24.17 0.88 31.81
N GLY A 84 -25.41 1.20 31.45
CA GLY A 84 -26.60 0.84 32.23
C GLY A 84 -26.75 -0.68 32.38
N LEU A 85 -26.51 -1.44 31.31
CA LEU A 85 -26.52 -2.91 31.36
C LEU A 85 -25.38 -3.47 32.22
N LEU A 86 -24.17 -2.90 32.14
CA LEU A 86 -23.06 -3.34 32.98
C LEU A 86 -23.27 -3.01 34.47
N ILE A 87 -23.71 -1.80 34.78
CA ILE A 87 -24.01 -1.40 36.16
C ILE A 87 -25.16 -2.25 36.69
N GLY A 88 -26.22 -2.45 35.91
CA GLY A 88 -27.34 -3.32 36.25
C GLY A 88 -26.88 -4.75 36.53
N ALA A 89 -26.01 -5.32 35.69
CA ALA A 89 -25.45 -6.65 35.91
C ALA A 89 -24.66 -6.73 37.23
N ILE A 90 -23.78 -5.76 37.50
CA ILE A 90 -23.00 -5.72 38.75
C ILE A 90 -23.92 -5.64 39.97
N VAL A 91 -24.92 -4.75 39.93
CA VAL A 91 -25.89 -4.59 41.02
C VAL A 91 -26.70 -5.87 41.23
N MET A 92 -27.17 -6.52 40.15
CA MET A 92 -27.90 -7.79 40.25
C MET A 92 -27.02 -8.92 40.78
N THR A 93 -25.75 -9.01 40.38
CA THR A 93 -24.81 -10.00 40.92
C THR A 93 -24.57 -9.77 42.42
N ALA A 94 -24.41 -8.53 42.86
CA ALA A 94 -24.27 -8.20 44.27
C ALA A 94 -25.55 -8.55 45.05
N LEU A 95 -26.72 -8.20 44.50
CA LEU A 95 -28.03 -8.55 45.07
C LEU A 95 -28.25 -10.07 45.14
N SER A 96 -27.73 -10.85 44.19
CA SER A 96 -27.86 -12.31 44.25
C SER A 96 -27.05 -12.93 45.41
N TRP A 97 -26.01 -12.23 45.89
CA TRP A 97 -25.20 -12.66 47.03
C TRP A 97 -25.77 -12.17 48.35
N VAL A 98 -26.07 -10.86 48.46
CA VAL A 98 -26.61 -10.24 49.67
C VAL A 98 -28.06 -10.67 49.93
N GLY A 99 -28.84 -10.84 48.86
CA GLY A 99 -30.24 -11.23 48.92
C GLY A 99 -30.47 -12.64 49.48
N ARG A 100 -29.45 -13.49 49.59
CA ARG A 100 -29.59 -14.83 50.18
C ARG A 100 -30.06 -14.81 51.62
N SER A 101 -29.83 -13.73 52.36
CA SER A 101 -30.24 -13.59 53.75
C SER A 101 -31.74 -13.34 53.93
N PHE A 102 -32.46 -12.90 52.90
CA PHE A 102 -33.86 -12.47 53.02
C PHE A 102 -34.75 -12.81 51.81
N LEU A 103 -34.20 -13.37 50.73
CA LEU A 103 -34.94 -13.87 49.58
C LEU A 103 -34.92 -15.41 49.54
N PRO A 104 -35.99 -16.06 49.06
CA PRO A 104 -35.98 -17.48 48.77
C PRO A 104 -34.86 -17.86 47.80
N GLU A 105 -34.30 -19.06 47.94
CA GLU A 105 -33.15 -19.51 47.14
C GLU A 105 -33.41 -19.38 45.63
N ALA A 106 -34.58 -19.84 45.16
CA ALA A 106 -34.99 -19.74 43.76
C ALA A 106 -34.97 -18.29 43.23
N ALA A 107 -35.38 -17.31 44.05
CA ALA A 107 -35.38 -15.90 43.66
C ALA A 107 -33.95 -15.38 43.42
N THR A 108 -32.97 -15.83 44.23
CA THR A 108 -31.57 -15.42 44.04
C THR A 108 -30.98 -15.95 42.74
N TYR A 109 -31.34 -17.17 42.32
CA TYR A 109 -30.92 -17.71 41.03
C TYR A 109 -31.60 -17.02 39.85
N VAL A 110 -32.87 -16.60 39.99
CA VAL A 110 -33.54 -15.79 38.96
C VAL A 110 -32.83 -14.44 38.79
N VAL A 111 -32.49 -13.76 39.88
CA VAL A 111 -31.73 -12.50 39.83
C VAL A 111 -30.35 -12.72 39.19
N LEU A 112 -29.68 -13.81 39.53
CA LEU A 112 -28.40 -14.17 38.90
C LEU A 112 -28.58 -14.44 37.40
N GLY A 113 -29.64 -15.14 37.00
CA GLY A 113 -30.01 -15.36 35.60
C GLY A 113 -30.24 -14.05 34.85
N LEU A 114 -30.95 -13.09 35.45
CA LEU A 114 -31.13 -11.74 34.89
C LEU A 114 -29.80 -10.99 34.75
N ALA A 115 -28.87 -11.15 35.70
CA ALA A 115 -27.54 -10.56 35.58
C ALA A 115 -26.80 -11.07 34.32
N TYR A 116 -26.87 -12.38 34.05
CA TYR A 116 -26.30 -12.96 32.82
C TYR A 116 -26.98 -12.41 31.56
N VAL A 117 -28.31 -12.23 31.56
CA VAL A 117 -29.03 -11.60 30.45
C VAL A 117 -28.53 -10.16 30.22
N CYS A 118 -28.30 -9.38 31.28
CA CYS A 118 -27.71 -8.05 31.16
C CYS A 118 -26.29 -8.08 30.58
N ILE A 119 -25.44 -9.03 30.98
CA ILE A 119 -24.08 -9.20 30.45
C ILE A 119 -24.13 -9.55 28.96
N ILE A 120 -24.93 -10.54 28.57
CA ILE A 120 -25.09 -10.96 27.17
C ILE A 120 -25.63 -9.78 26.34
N GLY A 121 -26.62 -9.06 26.87
CA GLY A 121 -27.15 -7.84 26.25
C GLY A 121 -26.07 -6.77 26.05
N ALA A 122 -25.21 -6.54 27.04
CA ALA A 122 -24.11 -5.58 26.95
C ALA A 122 -23.11 -5.98 25.85
N LEU A 123 -22.74 -7.27 25.76
CA LEU A 123 -21.88 -7.78 24.70
C LEU A 123 -22.53 -7.62 23.32
N TYR A 124 -23.82 -7.93 23.18
CA TYR A 124 -24.54 -7.75 21.94
C TYR A 124 -24.55 -6.29 21.48
N VAL A 125 -24.83 -5.34 22.39
CA VAL A 125 -24.80 -3.90 22.11
C VAL A 125 -23.40 -3.44 21.69
N ASP A 126 -22.35 -3.91 22.35
CA ASP A 126 -20.97 -3.53 22.04
C ASP A 126 -20.52 -4.04 20.67
N PHE A 127 -20.70 -5.35 20.41
CA PHE A 127 -20.26 -5.98 19.17
C PHE A 127 -21.12 -5.61 17.96
N SER A 128 -22.42 -5.45 18.14
CA SER A 128 -23.33 -5.21 17.02
C SER A 128 -23.51 -3.73 16.75
N LYS A 129 -23.96 -2.95 17.74
CA LYS A 129 -24.40 -1.57 17.49
C LYS A 129 -23.23 -0.59 17.62
N ILE A 130 -22.51 -0.61 18.74
CA ILE A 130 -21.38 0.31 18.99
C ILE A 130 -20.29 0.11 17.95
N ARG A 131 -19.93 -1.15 17.63
CA ARG A 131 -18.92 -1.44 16.62
C ARG A 131 -19.32 -1.00 15.21
N LYS A 132 -20.60 -1.11 14.83
CA LYS A 132 -21.10 -0.62 13.53
C LYS A 132 -21.02 0.91 13.45
N VAL A 133 -21.49 1.62 14.47
CA VAL A 133 -21.43 3.09 14.52
C VAL A 133 -19.97 3.57 14.47
N ARG A 134 -19.06 2.91 15.18
CA ARG A 134 -17.63 3.26 15.14
C ARG A 134 -17.03 3.05 13.76
N ARG A 135 -17.32 1.93 13.10
CA ARG A 135 -16.84 1.63 11.74
C ARG A 135 -17.38 2.61 10.70
N ALA A 136 -18.68 2.92 10.76
CA ALA A 136 -19.30 3.91 9.87
C ALA A 136 -18.61 5.28 10.03
N TYR A 137 -18.36 5.72 11.26
CA TYR A 137 -17.65 6.97 11.51
C TYR A 137 -16.20 6.94 11.01
N GLN A 138 -15.48 5.83 11.21
CA GLN A 138 -14.13 5.65 10.67
C GLN A 138 -14.11 5.74 9.14
N GLU A 139 -15.07 5.10 8.46
CA GLU A 139 -15.20 5.13 7.00
C GLU A 139 -15.48 6.56 6.51
N GLU A 140 -16.38 7.30 7.16
CA GLU A 140 -16.65 8.70 6.83
C GLU A 140 -15.41 9.60 6.98
N MET A 141 -14.68 9.47 8.09
CA MET A 141 -13.48 10.28 8.34
C MET A 141 -12.35 9.95 7.37
N MET A 142 -12.16 8.66 7.03
CA MET A 142 -11.19 8.24 6.03
C MET A 142 -11.60 8.70 4.61
N ALA A 143 -12.90 8.68 4.29
CA ALA A 143 -13.41 9.20 3.02
C ALA A 143 -13.20 10.71 2.90
N LYS A 144 -13.48 11.50 3.95
CA LYS A 144 -13.23 12.95 3.98
C LYS A 144 -11.75 13.26 3.82
N LYS A 145 -10.88 12.61 4.61
CA LYS A 145 -9.42 12.75 4.47
C LYS A 145 -8.94 12.42 3.05
N SER A 146 -9.51 11.39 2.41
CA SER A 146 -9.16 11.03 1.04
C SER A 146 -9.57 12.11 0.02
N LYS A 147 -10.71 12.78 0.24
CA LYS A 147 -11.19 13.87 -0.63
C LYS A 147 -10.38 15.14 -0.44
N GLU A 148 -10.07 15.50 0.81
CA GLU A 148 -9.23 16.66 1.14
C GLU A 148 -7.81 16.49 0.61
N MET A 149 -7.21 15.31 0.76
CA MET A 149 -5.89 15.01 0.20
C MET A 149 -5.86 15.15 -1.32
N ARG A 150 -6.91 14.68 -2.02
CA ARG A 150 -7.01 14.85 -3.49
C ARG A 150 -7.21 16.31 -3.89
N ALA A 151 -7.99 17.06 -3.13
CA ALA A 151 -8.19 18.49 -3.39
C ALA A 151 -6.88 19.28 -3.17
N ALA A 152 -6.17 18.99 -2.08
CA ALA A 152 -4.87 19.57 -1.77
C ALA A 152 -3.82 19.21 -2.83
N GLU A 153 -3.77 17.95 -3.30
CA GLU A 153 -2.86 17.54 -4.37
C GLU A 153 -3.15 18.30 -5.68
N LYS A 154 -4.43 18.46 -6.04
CA LYS A 154 -4.82 19.23 -7.23
C LYS A 154 -4.42 20.71 -7.10
N GLN A 155 -4.62 21.30 -5.92
CA GLN A 155 -4.21 22.68 -5.64
C GLN A 155 -2.69 22.85 -5.65
N GLN A 156 -1.93 21.93 -5.05
CA GLN A 156 -0.47 21.95 -5.09
C GLN A 156 0.06 21.79 -6.52
N LYS A 157 -0.55 20.90 -7.31
CA LYS A 157 -0.17 20.73 -8.72
C LYS A 157 -0.52 21.96 -9.56
N ALA A 158 -1.63 22.64 -9.27
CA ALA A 158 -1.98 23.91 -9.90
C ALA A 158 -1.01 25.02 -9.49
N ALA A 159 -0.68 25.14 -8.21
CA ALA A 159 0.28 26.11 -7.68
C ALA A 159 1.70 25.87 -8.22
N GLN A 160 2.14 24.61 -8.35
CA GLN A 160 3.43 24.29 -8.99
C GLN A 160 3.45 24.62 -10.48
N ARG A 161 2.32 24.49 -11.17
CA ARG A 161 2.19 24.91 -12.58
C ARG A 161 2.22 26.42 -12.71
N ALA A 162 1.51 27.14 -11.84
CA ALA A 162 1.52 28.59 -11.79
C ALA A 162 2.90 29.14 -11.43
N ALA A 163 3.56 28.59 -10.41
CA ALA A 163 4.93 28.99 -10.04
C ALA A 163 5.95 28.73 -11.16
N LYS A 164 5.82 27.62 -11.91
CA LYS A 164 6.66 27.38 -13.10
C LYS A 164 6.36 28.32 -14.28
N GLN A 165 5.13 28.84 -14.37
CA GLN A 165 4.76 29.83 -15.37
C GLN A 165 5.26 31.22 -14.99
N GLU A 166 5.12 31.62 -13.72
CA GLU A 166 5.68 32.88 -13.20
C GLU A 166 7.22 32.90 -13.24
N GLU A 167 7.88 31.77 -12.98
CA GLU A 167 9.34 31.65 -13.15
C GLU A 167 9.77 31.70 -14.62
N ALA A 168 8.88 31.37 -15.56
CA ALA A 168 9.08 31.54 -17.00
C ALA A 168 8.68 32.94 -17.52
N GLU A 169 7.89 33.70 -16.75
CA GLU A 169 7.35 35.03 -17.11
C GLU A 169 8.03 36.18 -16.37
N LYS A 170 8.95 35.89 -15.42
CA LYS A 170 9.88 36.92 -14.93
C LYS A 170 10.72 37.46 -16.09
N PRO A 171 10.60 38.76 -16.41
CA PRO A 171 11.11 39.32 -17.65
C PRO A 171 12.64 39.42 -17.63
N ALA A 172 13.21 39.08 -18.76
CA ALA A 172 14.56 39.40 -19.16
C ALA A 172 14.76 40.92 -19.25
N ILE A 173 15.36 41.55 -18.23
CA ILE A 173 16.15 42.80 -18.25
C ILE A 173 17.05 42.68 -16.99
N GLU A 174 18.38 42.51 -16.95
CA GLU A 174 19.53 42.67 -17.84
C GLU A 174 20.63 41.69 -17.35
N GLU A 175 21.12 40.79 -18.20
CA GLU A 175 22.55 40.42 -18.31
C GLU A 175 22.74 39.41 -19.47
N GLN A 176 23.29 39.91 -20.58
CA GLN A 176 24.03 39.22 -21.66
C GLN A 176 23.35 38.04 -22.39
N PRO A 177 23.13 38.12 -23.73
CA PRO A 177 22.52 37.04 -24.50
C PRO A 177 23.49 35.88 -24.74
N LYS A 178 23.50 34.87 -23.86
CA LYS A 178 24.10 33.57 -24.19
C LYS A 178 23.12 32.75 -25.03
N LYS A 179 23.34 32.77 -26.35
CA LYS A 179 22.68 31.92 -27.34
C LYS A 179 22.71 30.45 -26.92
N ARG A 180 21.58 29.94 -26.41
CA ARG A 180 21.30 28.50 -26.34
C ARG A 180 20.28 28.20 -27.43
N GLY A 181 20.76 27.64 -28.53
CA GLY A 181 19.95 27.25 -29.67
C GLY A 181 18.90 26.21 -29.29
N LEU A 182 17.69 26.41 -29.83
CA LEU A 182 16.48 25.59 -29.72
C LEU A 182 16.57 24.25 -30.48
N PHE A 183 17.74 23.82 -30.91
CA PHE A 183 17.92 22.52 -31.56
C PHE A 183 19.13 21.81 -30.96
N GLY A 184 18.89 20.59 -30.48
CA GLY A 184 19.95 19.66 -30.15
C GLY A 184 20.82 19.42 -31.39
N SER A 185 22.06 19.90 -31.37
CA SER A 185 23.05 19.51 -32.38
C SER A 185 24.49 19.62 -31.88
N GLY A 186 24.72 19.42 -30.58
CA GLY A 186 26.07 19.27 -30.00
C GLY A 186 26.80 17.98 -30.41
N PHE A 187 26.23 17.16 -31.31
CA PHE A 187 26.82 15.89 -31.73
C PHE A 187 27.08 15.78 -33.24
N ARG A 188 26.68 16.76 -34.07
CA ARG A 188 26.73 16.61 -35.54
C ARG A 188 27.53 17.65 -36.31
N LEU A 189 28.20 18.61 -35.68
CA LEU A 189 29.01 19.60 -36.40
C LEU A 189 30.50 19.23 -36.53
N ASN A 190 31.08 18.48 -35.58
CA ASN A 190 32.51 18.13 -35.66
C ASN A 190 32.84 17.16 -36.81
N LYS A 191 31.93 16.25 -37.18
CA LYS A 191 32.20 15.27 -38.25
C LYS A 191 32.09 15.87 -39.65
N ALA A 192 31.21 16.86 -39.84
CA ALA A 192 31.05 17.53 -41.13
C ALA A 192 32.16 18.56 -41.39
N GLN A 193 32.73 19.16 -40.33
CA GLN A 193 33.91 20.01 -40.45
C GLN A 193 35.19 19.19 -40.69
N ALA A 194 35.39 18.08 -39.96
CA ALA A 194 36.53 17.18 -40.17
C ALA A 194 36.59 16.62 -41.61
N ALA A 195 35.45 16.24 -42.18
CA ALA A 195 35.38 15.73 -43.56
C ALA A 195 35.57 16.83 -44.63
N LYS A 196 35.42 18.12 -44.27
CA LYS A 196 35.70 19.24 -45.18
C LYS A 196 37.16 19.65 -45.13
N THR A 197 37.80 19.61 -43.96
CA THR A 197 39.26 19.83 -43.83
C THR A 197 40.06 18.71 -44.48
N GLU A 198 39.68 17.43 -44.32
CA GLU A 198 40.37 16.33 -45.02
C GLU A 198 40.21 16.41 -46.55
N LYS A 199 39.06 16.88 -47.06
CA LYS A 199 38.88 17.10 -48.49
C LYS A 199 39.67 18.29 -49.02
N GLN A 200 39.80 19.37 -48.24
CA GLN A 200 40.57 20.54 -48.63
C GLN A 200 42.08 20.28 -48.56
N GLU A 201 42.55 19.45 -47.62
CA GLU A 201 43.95 19.01 -47.56
C GLU A 201 44.29 18.03 -48.69
N ALA A 202 43.36 17.13 -49.08
CA ALA A 202 43.54 16.27 -50.24
C ALA A 202 43.58 17.05 -51.57
N GLU A 203 42.72 18.06 -51.73
CA GLU A 203 42.67 18.89 -52.96
C GLU A 203 43.84 19.89 -53.06
N ALA A 204 44.45 20.25 -51.93
CA ALA A 204 45.69 21.04 -51.89
C ALA A 204 46.93 20.18 -52.19
N ALA A 205 46.97 18.93 -51.74
CA ALA A 205 48.06 18.00 -52.02
C ALA A 205 48.09 17.53 -53.50
N GLU A 206 46.93 17.43 -54.17
CA GLU A 206 46.84 17.08 -55.60
C GLU A 206 47.29 18.23 -56.53
N LYS A 207 47.17 19.48 -56.07
CA LYS A 207 47.59 20.67 -56.85
C LYS A 207 49.09 20.97 -56.75
N ASP A 208 49.79 20.42 -55.76
CA ASP A 208 51.24 20.60 -55.58
C ASP A 208 52.06 19.45 -56.20
N SER A 209 51.44 18.36 -56.64
CA SER A 209 52.11 17.26 -57.36
C SER A 209 52.12 17.41 -58.89
N THR A 210 51.61 18.52 -59.42
CA THR A 210 51.49 18.75 -60.87
C THR A 210 52.15 20.06 -61.30
N LYS A 211 53.40 20.28 -60.87
CA LYS A 211 54.29 21.27 -61.48
C LYS A 211 55.73 20.77 -61.52
#